data_AF-A0AA47NC46-F1
#
_entry.id   AF-A0AA47NC46-F1
#
_cell.length_a   1.000
_cell.length_b   1.000
_cell.length_c   1.000
_cell.angle_alpha   90.00
_cell.angle_beta   90.00
_cell.angle_gamma   90.00
#
_symmetry.space_group_name_H-M   'P 1'
#
loop_
_entity.id
_entity.type
_entity.pdbx_description
1 polymer ?
#
loop_
_entity_poly.entity_id
_entity_poly.type
_entity_poly.pdbx_seq_one_letter_code
_entity_poly.pdbx_strand_id
1 'polypeptide(L)'
;MIRRKYFTLEYLNERILSFPYQYTDKLDKPHKIPQTFAVKKSIGGNGHENATLLRLLPFIIGNAVPEDDGAWTVLMDLKEVVELSLCSEFTEESIQYLQSKIQDHREMMKEASRFQTPS
;
A
#
# COMPACT_ATOMS: atom_id res chain seq x y z
N MET A 1 -8.18 2.12 -7.88
CA MET A 1 -8.26 0.71 -8.30
C MET A 1 -9.67 0.12 -8.20
N ILE A 2 -10.31 0.00 -7.02
CA ILE A 2 -11.71 -0.51 -6.92
C ILE A 2 -12.70 0.35 -7.73
N ARG A 3 -12.65 1.68 -7.59
CA ARG A 3 -13.45 2.62 -8.42
C ARG A 3 -13.14 2.50 -9.91
N ARG A 4 -11.88 2.17 -10.26
CA ARG A 4 -11.43 1.94 -11.64
C ARG A 4 -11.81 0.53 -12.15
N LYS A 5 -12.47 -0.28 -11.33
CA LYS A 5 -12.95 -1.64 -11.64
C LYS A 5 -11.85 -2.63 -12.05
N TYR A 6 -10.62 -2.41 -11.61
CA TYR A 6 -9.53 -3.39 -11.81
C TYR A 6 -9.79 -4.68 -11.03
N PHE A 7 -10.40 -4.55 -9.85
CA PHE A 7 -10.84 -5.65 -9.01
C PHE A 7 -11.92 -5.17 -8.03
N THR A 8 -12.64 -6.10 -7.41
CA THR A 8 -13.63 -5.82 -6.35
C THR A 8 -12.99 -5.87 -4.96
N LEU A 9 -13.67 -5.32 -3.95
CA LEU A 9 -13.23 -5.45 -2.56
C LEU A 9 -13.25 -6.92 -2.10
N GLU A 10 -14.25 -7.67 -2.56
CA GLU A 10 -14.39 -9.10 -2.31
C GLU A 10 -13.21 -9.88 -2.86
N TYR A 11 -12.80 -9.61 -4.12
CA TYR A 11 -11.61 -10.19 -4.73
C TYR A 11 -10.36 -9.89 -3.90
N LEU A 12 -10.14 -8.62 -3.53
CA LEU A 12 -8.99 -8.24 -2.71
C LEU A 12 -8.98 -8.99 -1.37
N ASN A 13 -10.12 -9.05 -0.69
CA ASN A 13 -10.25 -9.74 0.58
C ASN A 13 -10.03 -11.26 0.47
N GLU A 14 -10.50 -11.88 -0.60
CA GLU A 14 -10.23 -13.30 -0.87
C GLU A 14 -8.73 -13.54 -1.03
N ARG A 15 -8.06 -12.72 -1.86
CA ARG A 15 -6.62 -12.81 -2.13
C ARG A 15 -5.80 -12.58 -0.86
N ILE A 16 -6.17 -11.61 -0.03
CA ILE A 16 -5.54 -11.37 1.27
C ILE A 16 -5.64 -12.62 2.15
N LEU A 17 -6.80 -13.28 2.21
CA LEU A 17 -6.96 -14.43 3.09
C LEU A 17 -6.28 -15.70 2.60
N SER A 18 -6.26 -15.92 1.29
CA SER A 18 -5.71 -17.11 0.64
C SER A 18 -4.21 -17.03 0.35
N PHE A 19 -3.59 -15.84 0.50
CA PHE A 19 -2.16 -15.68 0.24
C PHE A 19 -1.33 -16.60 1.15
N PRO A 20 -0.30 -17.29 0.63
CA PRO A 20 0.45 -18.30 1.37
C PRO A 20 1.53 -17.66 2.29
N TYR A 21 1.11 -16.92 3.32
CA TYR A 21 2.02 -16.29 4.29
C TYR A 21 2.99 -17.28 4.94
N GLN A 22 4.27 -16.90 5.02
CA GLN A 22 5.35 -17.72 5.59
C GLN A 22 6.01 -17.02 6.78
N TYR A 23 6.63 -17.78 7.67
CA TYR A 23 7.45 -17.28 8.78
C TYR A 23 6.74 -16.20 9.63
N THR A 24 7.37 -15.05 9.80
CA THR A 24 6.90 -13.89 10.57
C THR A 24 5.57 -13.35 10.04
N ASP A 25 5.28 -13.52 8.75
CA ASP A 25 4.07 -13.01 8.12
C ASP A 25 2.80 -13.72 8.62
N LYS A 26 2.95 -14.87 9.29
CA LYS A 26 1.82 -15.56 9.94
C LYS A 26 1.37 -14.87 11.23
N LEU A 27 2.28 -14.19 11.93
CA LEU A 27 1.97 -13.45 13.15
C LEU A 27 1.23 -12.16 12.82
N ASP A 28 1.66 -11.48 11.76
CA ASP A 28 1.13 -10.19 11.32
C ASP A 28 0.21 -10.33 10.09
N LYS A 29 -0.52 -11.45 10.01
CA LYS A 29 -1.39 -11.73 8.86
C LYS A 29 -2.46 -10.64 8.73
N PRO A 30 -2.58 -9.97 7.57
CA PRO A 30 -3.61 -8.95 7.37
C PRO A 30 -5.03 -9.53 7.43
N HIS A 31 -5.93 -8.73 7.98
CA HIS A 31 -7.36 -9.03 8.04
C HIS A 31 -8.09 -8.55 6.78
N LYS A 32 -9.35 -8.99 6.63
CA LYS A 32 -10.24 -8.45 5.60
C LYS A 32 -10.39 -6.94 5.78
N ILE A 33 -10.25 -6.20 4.70
CA ILE A 33 -10.59 -4.78 4.63
C ILE A 33 -12.13 -4.66 4.80
N PRO A 34 -12.59 -3.85 5.78
CA PRO A 34 -14.01 -3.73 6.07
C PRO A 34 -14.74 -2.99 4.93
N GLN A 35 -15.99 -3.34 4.67
CA GLN A 35 -16.84 -2.63 3.69
C GLN A 35 -16.98 -1.12 3.99
N THR A 36 -16.79 -0.73 5.25
CA THR A 36 -16.84 0.67 5.70
C THR A 36 -15.53 1.43 5.47
N PHE A 37 -14.52 0.84 4.82
CA PHE A 37 -13.19 1.46 4.68
C PHE A 37 -13.22 2.84 4.02
N ALA A 38 -14.06 3.02 3.00
CA ALA A 38 -14.19 4.29 2.29
C ALA A 38 -14.78 5.39 3.17
N VAL A 39 -15.78 5.06 4.00
CA VAL A 39 -16.43 5.99 4.93
C VAL A 39 -15.50 6.32 6.10
N LYS A 40 -14.83 5.32 6.65
CA LYS A 40 -13.89 5.47 7.78
C LYS A 40 -12.52 6.02 7.36
N LYS A 41 -12.24 6.09 6.06
CA LYS A 41 -10.91 6.42 5.49
C LYS A 41 -9.80 5.57 6.12
N SER A 42 -10.09 4.31 6.41
CA SER A 42 -9.17 3.38 7.09
C SER A 42 -9.46 1.95 6.65
N ILE A 43 -8.41 1.17 6.41
CA ILE A 43 -8.50 -0.25 6.09
C ILE A 43 -8.62 -1.14 7.34
N GLY A 44 -8.62 -0.54 8.54
CA GLY A 44 -8.56 -1.28 9.80
C GLY A 44 -7.17 -1.84 10.08
N GLY A 45 -7.12 -2.86 10.95
CA GLY A 45 -5.88 -3.52 11.34
C GLY A 45 -4.95 -2.69 12.24
N ASN A 46 -3.90 -3.34 12.73
CA ASN A 46 -2.82 -2.68 13.45
C ASN A 46 -1.64 -2.30 12.51
N GLY A 47 -0.63 -1.62 13.04
CA GLY A 47 0.52 -1.17 12.25
C GLY A 47 1.31 -2.30 11.58
N HIS A 48 1.55 -3.41 12.28
CA HIS A 48 2.29 -4.56 11.75
C HIS A 48 1.51 -5.30 10.66
N GLU A 49 0.20 -5.48 10.86
CA GLU A 49 -0.69 -6.06 9.85
C GLU A 49 -0.73 -5.20 8.58
N ASN A 50 -0.82 -3.88 8.74
CA ASN A 50 -0.87 -2.95 7.61
C ASN A 50 0.49 -2.86 6.87
N ALA A 51 1.61 -2.90 7.59
CA ALA A 51 2.93 -2.97 6.98
C ALA A 51 3.13 -4.28 6.21
N THR A 52 2.68 -5.41 6.76
CA THR A 52 2.70 -6.72 6.08
C THR A 52 1.84 -6.71 4.83
N LEU A 53 0.63 -6.16 4.90
CA LEU A 53 -0.24 -6.02 3.74
C LEU A 53 0.42 -5.18 2.65
N LEU A 54 0.96 -4.00 2.99
CA LEU A 54 1.58 -3.09 2.04
C LEU A 54 2.80 -3.72 1.35
N ARG A 55 3.65 -4.41 2.11
CA ARG A 55 4.82 -5.13 1.58
C ARG A 55 4.43 -6.24 0.60
N LEU A 56 3.39 -7.01 0.93
CA LEU A 56 2.98 -8.18 0.15
C LEU A 56 1.97 -7.85 -0.96
N LEU A 57 1.37 -6.66 -0.95
CA LEU A 57 0.34 -6.24 -1.89
C LEU A 57 0.71 -6.46 -3.37
N PRO A 58 1.95 -6.18 -3.84
CA PRO A 58 2.35 -6.42 -5.22
C PRO A 58 2.23 -7.90 -5.61
N PHE A 59 2.51 -8.81 -4.69
CA PHE A 59 2.37 -10.25 -4.91
C PHE A 59 0.92 -10.73 -4.82
N ILE A 60 0.10 -10.06 -4.01
CA ILE A 60 -1.31 -10.41 -3.81
C ILE A 60 -2.15 -10.02 -5.04
N ILE A 61 -1.97 -8.79 -5.54
CA ILE A 61 -2.83 -8.18 -6.57
C ILE A 61 -2.09 -7.44 -7.70
N GLY A 62 -0.76 -7.43 -7.76
CA GLY A 62 -0.03 -6.65 -8.77
C GLY A 62 -0.40 -7.02 -10.21
N ASN A 63 -0.71 -8.30 -10.45
CA ASN A 63 -1.17 -8.79 -11.76
C ASN A 63 -2.58 -8.32 -12.17
N ALA A 64 -3.35 -7.74 -11.24
CA ALA A 64 -4.67 -7.20 -11.50
C ALA A 64 -4.66 -5.68 -11.77
N VAL A 65 -3.48 -5.05 -11.74
CA VAL A 65 -3.33 -3.60 -11.86
C VAL A 65 -2.46 -3.27 -13.08
N PRO A 66 -2.87 -2.34 -13.96
CA PRO A 66 -2.03 -1.87 -15.06
C PRO A 66 -0.73 -1.24 -14.56
N GLU A 67 0.37 -1.47 -15.29
CA GLU A 67 1.70 -0.95 -14.92
C GLU A 67 1.77 0.59 -14.90
N ASP A 68 0.92 1.24 -15.70
CA ASP A 68 0.84 2.70 -15.86
C ASP A 68 -0.20 3.36 -14.95
N ASP A 69 -0.80 2.64 -13.99
CA ASP A 69 -1.77 3.22 -13.06
C ASP A 69 -1.09 4.12 -12.02
N GLY A 70 -1.28 5.44 -12.14
CA GLY A 70 -0.67 6.39 -11.21
C GLY A 70 -1.07 6.22 -9.73
N ALA A 71 -2.24 5.66 -9.41
CA ALA A 71 -2.59 5.39 -8.01
C ALA A 71 -1.82 4.18 -7.45
N TRP A 72 -1.53 3.19 -8.31
CA TRP A 72 -0.63 2.09 -8.00
C TRP A 72 0.81 2.57 -7.82
N THR A 73 1.30 3.43 -8.71
CA THR A 73 2.65 4.04 -8.58
C THR A 73 2.81 4.74 -7.23
N VAL A 74 1.86 5.58 -6.84
CA VAL A 74 1.87 6.24 -5.52
C VAL A 74 1.87 5.23 -4.37
N LEU A 75 1.14 4.12 -4.50
CA LEU A 75 1.09 3.07 -3.47
C LEU A 75 2.40 2.28 -3.38
N MET A 76 3.06 2.00 -4.50
CA MET A 76 4.38 1.35 -4.53
C MET A 76 5.46 2.25 -3.95
N ASP A 77 5.35 3.55 -4.19
CA ASP A 77 6.25 4.54 -3.61
C ASP A 77 6.04 4.67 -2.09
N LEU A 78 4.80 4.65 -1.61
CA LEU A 78 4.48 4.58 -0.18
C LEU A 78 5.06 3.32 0.48
N LYS A 79 4.98 2.16 -0.21
CA LYS A 79 5.57 0.90 0.27
C LYS A 79 7.06 1.09 0.55
N GLU A 80 7.81 1.70 -0.37
CA GLU A 80 9.24 1.94 -0.21
C GLU A 80 9.53 2.89 0.97
N VAL A 81 8.78 3.98 1.11
CA VAL A 81 8.89 4.90 2.26
C VAL A 81 8.69 4.16 3.58
N VAL A 82 7.65 3.33 3.67
CA VAL A 82 7.36 2.55 4.89
C VAL A 82 8.45 1.53 5.16
N GLU A 83 8.93 0.81 4.15
CA GLU A 83 10.02 -0.17 4.30
C GLU A 83 11.31 0.48 4.81
N LEU A 84 11.71 1.62 4.24
CA LEU A 84 12.86 2.40 4.71
C LEU A 84 12.66 2.87 6.16
N SER A 85 11.44 3.29 6.51
CA SER A 85 11.13 3.78 7.86
C SER A 85 11.15 2.68 8.92
N LEU A 86 11.00 1.42 8.50
CA LEU A 86 11.01 0.24 9.37
C LEU A 86 12.37 -0.48 9.41
N CYS A 87 13.40 0.05 8.74
CA CYS A 87 14.76 -0.46 8.85
C CYS A 87 15.24 -0.42 10.30
N SER A 88 15.96 -1.46 10.73
CA SER A 88 16.52 -1.56 12.08
C SER A 88 17.74 -0.65 12.30
N GLU A 89 18.39 -0.23 11.21
CA GLU A 89 19.62 0.55 11.22
C GLU A 89 19.56 1.62 10.12
N PHE A 90 20.18 2.77 10.40
CA PHE A 90 20.21 3.91 9.49
C PHE A 90 21.64 4.43 9.32
N THR A 91 22.00 4.76 8.07
CA THR A 91 23.20 5.53 7.75
C THR A 91 22.80 6.97 7.43
N GLU A 92 23.76 7.89 7.36
CA GLU A 92 23.47 9.26 6.96
C GLU A 92 22.86 9.31 5.55
N GLU A 93 23.36 8.48 4.64
CA GLU A 93 22.85 8.34 3.29
C GLU A 93 21.43 7.78 3.26
N SER A 94 21.09 6.78 4.10
CA SER A 94 19.73 6.23 4.13
C SER A 94 18.73 7.22 4.73
N ILE A 95 19.15 8.06 5.67
CA ILE A 95 18.34 9.17 6.21
C ILE A 95 18.09 10.21 5.12
N GLN A 96 19.13 10.64 4.41
CA GLN A 96 19.01 11.60 3.30
C GLN A 96 18.10 11.05 2.19
N TYR A 97 18.28 9.77 1.84
CA TYR A 97 17.43 9.10 0.86
C TYR A 97 15.97 9.06 1.32
N LEU A 98 15.70 8.67 2.57
CA LEU A 98 14.35 8.65 3.13
C LEU A 98 13.71 10.05 3.10
N GLN A 99 14.46 11.11 3.40
CA GLN A 99 13.98 12.49 3.32
C GLN A 99 13.57 12.88 1.89
N SER A 100 14.43 12.60 0.90
CA SER A 100 14.10 12.81 -0.51
C SER A 100 12.87 12.02 -0.92
N LYS A 101 12.83 10.74 -0.55
CA LYS A 101 11.74 9.83 -0.90
C LYS A 101 10.39 10.28 -0.33
N ILE A 102 10.37 10.77 0.92
CA ILE A 102 9.16 11.34 1.53
C ILE A 102 8.70 12.59 0.78
N GLN A 103 9.64 13.44 0.33
CA GLN A 103 9.31 14.63 -0.43
C GLN A 103 8.72 14.28 -1.80
N ASP A 104 9.36 13.38 -2.54
CA ASP A 104 8.90 12.89 -3.83
C ASP A 104 7.50 12.25 -3.70
N HIS A 105 7.30 11.41 -2.68
CA HIS A 105 6.01 10.79 -2.38
C HIS A 105 4.88 11.82 -2.20
N ARG A 106 5.16 12.89 -1.47
CA ARG A 106 4.20 13.98 -1.23
C ARG A 106 3.84 14.71 -2.51
N GLU A 107 4.79 14.87 -3.42
CA GLU A 107 4.55 15.49 -4.73
C GLU A 107 3.71 14.58 -5.62
N MET A 108 4.05 13.29 -5.72
CA MET A 108 3.24 12.31 -6.45
C MET A 108 1.80 12.23 -5.93
N MET A 109 1.61 12.26 -4.60
CA MET A 109 0.29 12.30 -3.96
C MET A 109 -0.53 13.56 -4.34
N LYS A 110 0.12 14.73 -4.39
CA LYS A 110 -0.52 15.98 -4.81
C LYS A 110 -0.94 15.92 -6.28
N GLU A 111 -0.11 15.37 -7.14
CA GLU A 111 -0.44 15.22 -8.56
C GLU A 111 -1.60 14.24 -8.75
N ALA A 112 -1.53 13.06 -8.13
CA ALA A 112 -2.56 12.04 -8.23
C ALA A 112 -3.93 12.48 -7.67
N SER A 113 -3.95 13.37 -6.69
CA SER A 113 -5.20 13.92 -6.12
C SER A 113 -5.84 15.01 -6.98
N ARG A 114 -5.06 15.76 -7.77
CA ARG A 114 -5.58 16.76 -8.73
C ARG A 114 -6.42 16.13 -9.85
N PHE A 115 -6.15 14.87 -10.19
CA PHE A 115 -6.94 14.13 -11.19
C PHE A 115 -8.21 13.45 -10.61
N GLN A 116 -8.49 13.64 -9.32
CA GLN A 116 -9.65 13.03 -8.64
C GLN A 116 -10.74 14.04 -8.22
N THR A 117 -10.54 15.34 -8.45
CA THR A 117 -11.60 16.36 -8.29
C THR A 117 -12.62 16.24 -9.43
N PRO A 118 -13.92 16.05 -9.13
CA PRO A 118 -14.96 16.10 -10.15
C PRO A 118 -15.16 17.53 -10.65
N SER A 119 -15.32 17.67 -11.98
CA SER A 119 -16.10 18.76 -12.58
C SER A 119 -17.57 18.57 -12.30
#